data_AF-A0A382KRE8-F1
#
_entry.id   AF-A0A382KRE8-F1
#
_cell.length_a   1.000
_cell.length_b   1.000
_cell.length_c   1.000
_cell.angle_alpha   90.00
_cell.angle_beta   90.00
_cell.angle_gamma   90.00
#
_symmetry.space_group_name_H-M   'P 1'
#
loop_
_entity.id
_entity.type
_entity.pdbx_description
1 polymer ?
#
loop_
_entity_poly.entity_id
_entity_poly.type
_entity_poly.pdbx_seq_one_letter_code
_entity_poly.pdbx_strand_id
1 'polypeptide(L)'
;SGKVISWPGIEWPYRLLLIGSTSLGGLIGVSIARKFLNQIEMIFGAWLFWLFLTFVVTFYLPDAANTFIIPVIFASSLLLISAFIKEDSRPIFLLLTLVMALPTSLGLIFSLEQSQGYKLVEALLPFAGLYALIISPFLLSLNIKSTNLYIGLLTFSALMIGSYTNLYTENRPQHVNIYFYEDLDSDQSYVQLSSQEPLIEPLLSYINEEKAKALVPFSGEYLSENWTKSASSKWKGPSIEKRIQIGVNKSVKLKLKSNRSASRMVLLLPKDSGLKSFYLGSLEVEPILSSWGLYKGYYVIYLNGIYNKETELTLNFDPNKSEVSAYLMDISTKLPLHLDDLYKERSGIFSPVHRGDQAILIKKISI
;
A
#
# COMPACT_ATOMS: atom_id res chain seq x y z
N SER A 1 -5.55 6.24 -7.49
CA SER A 1 -4.82 5.30 -6.62
C SER A 1 -4.86 5.87 -5.22
N GLY A 2 -5.55 5.24 -4.27
CA GLY A 2 -5.56 5.69 -2.88
C GLY A 2 -4.17 5.50 -2.28
N LYS A 3 -3.59 6.54 -1.68
CA LYS A 3 -2.31 6.44 -0.96
C LYS A 3 -2.46 5.36 0.10
N VAL A 4 -1.68 4.28 -0.02
CA VAL A 4 -1.56 3.28 1.03
C VAL A 4 -0.73 3.95 2.11
N ILE A 5 -1.38 4.37 3.20
CA ILE A 5 -0.68 4.89 4.37
C ILE A 5 -0.14 3.67 5.12
N SER A 6 1.18 3.62 5.26
CA SER A 6 1.87 2.61 6.04
C SER A 6 1.43 2.66 7.49
N TRP A 7 1.29 1.49 8.08
CA TRP A 7 1.04 1.37 9.51
C TRP A 7 2.21 1.95 10.30
N PRO A 8 1.94 2.77 11.35
CA PRO A 8 3.02 3.25 12.20
C PRO A 8 3.76 2.06 12.80
N GLY A 9 5.08 2.12 12.78
CA GLY A 9 5.99 1.14 13.36
C GLY A 9 5.90 1.10 14.88
N ILE A 10 5.39 2.17 15.50
CA ILE A 10 5.09 2.26 16.93
C ILE A 10 3.59 2.51 17.08
N GLU A 11 2.83 1.48 17.43
CA GLU A 11 1.36 1.53 17.41
C GLU A 11 0.72 2.11 18.67
N TRP A 12 1.38 2.00 19.83
CA TRP A 12 0.76 2.30 21.11
C TRP A 12 0.24 3.74 21.26
N PRO A 13 0.88 4.81 20.73
CA PRO A 13 0.34 6.17 20.84
C PRO A 13 -0.97 6.29 20.08
N TYR A 14 -1.04 5.70 18.89
CA TYR A 14 -2.23 5.68 18.05
C TYR A 14 -3.37 4.86 18.67
N ARG A 15 -3.05 3.74 19.31
CA ARG A 15 -4.04 2.94 20.07
C ARG A 15 -4.58 3.72 21.27
N LEU A 16 -3.71 4.39 22.04
CA LEU A 16 -4.13 5.24 23.15
C LEU A 16 -4.95 6.45 22.68
N LEU A 17 -4.60 7.03 21.53
CA LEU A 17 -5.37 8.09 20.90
C LEU A 17 -6.78 7.63 20.56
N LEU A 18 -6.92 6.46 19.93
CA LEU A 18 -8.23 5.90 19.58
C LEU A 18 -9.08 5.64 20.82
N ILE A 19 -8.52 4.94 21.81
CA ILE A 19 -9.21 4.62 23.08
C ILE A 19 -9.56 5.91 23.82
N GLY A 20 -8.59 6.81 23.95
CA GLY A 20 -8.71 8.06 24.70
C GLY A 20 -9.74 9.01 24.09
N SER A 21 -9.67 9.24 22.78
CA SER A 21 -10.64 10.09 22.06
C SER A 21 -12.06 9.51 22.10
N THR A 22 -12.21 8.20 21.88
CA THR A 22 -13.52 7.52 21.95
C THR A 22 -14.10 7.58 23.38
N SER A 23 -13.27 7.33 24.38
CA SER A 23 -13.69 7.39 25.80
C SER A 23 -14.05 8.82 26.22
N LEU A 24 -13.28 9.82 25.77
CA LEU A 24 -13.55 11.22 26.04
C LEU A 24 -14.88 11.65 25.41
N GLY A 25 -15.10 11.30 24.13
CA GLY A 25 -16.37 11.55 23.45
C GLY A 25 -17.55 10.87 24.14
N GLY A 26 -17.40 9.60 24.50
CA GLY A 26 -18.40 8.83 25.25
C GLY A 26 -18.74 9.47 26.60
N LEU A 27 -17.73 9.85 27.39
CA LEU A 27 -17.94 10.47 28.70
C LEU A 27 -18.53 11.87 28.63
N ILE A 28 -18.20 12.67 27.59
CA ILE A 28 -18.88 13.94 27.33
C ILE A 28 -20.36 13.67 27.04
N GLY A 29 -20.66 12.68 26.20
CA GLY A 29 -22.03 12.23 25.92
C GLY A 29 -22.78 11.83 27.21
N VAL A 30 -22.16 11.02 28.07
CA VAL A 30 -22.70 10.64 29.38
C VAL A 30 -22.92 11.86 30.28
N SER A 31 -21.99 12.82 30.30
CA SER A 31 -22.09 14.05 31.10
C SER A 31 -23.27 14.92 30.71
N ILE A 32 -23.66 14.90 29.44
CA ILE A 32 -24.84 15.58 28.91
C ILE A 32 -26.10 14.76 29.24
N ALA A 33 -26.09 13.47 28.92
CA ALA A 33 -27.24 12.58 29.09
C ALA A 33 -27.70 12.49 30.55
N ARG A 34 -26.76 12.44 31.51
CA ARG A 34 -27.07 12.36 32.95
C ARG A 34 -27.88 13.54 33.50
N LYS A 35 -27.97 14.66 32.76
CA LYS A 35 -28.80 15.80 33.15
C LYS A 35 -30.29 15.54 32.91
N PHE A 36 -30.61 14.58 32.06
CA PHE A 36 -31.96 14.33 31.56
C PHE A 36 -32.44 12.90 31.81
N LEU A 37 -31.53 11.94 31.92
CA LEU A 37 -31.84 10.52 31.99
C LEU A 37 -31.16 9.86 33.19
N ASN A 38 -31.84 8.88 33.78
CA ASN A 38 -31.25 7.99 34.76
C ASN A 38 -30.52 6.80 34.09
N GLN A 39 -29.81 6.00 34.90
CA GLN A 39 -29.00 4.90 34.40
C GLN A 39 -29.82 3.82 33.66
N ILE A 40 -31.00 3.49 34.18
CA ILE A 40 -31.85 2.45 33.58
C ILE A 40 -32.42 2.94 32.25
N GLU A 41 -32.88 4.19 32.18
CA GLU A 41 -33.35 4.82 30.94
C GLU A 41 -32.28 4.84 29.86
N MET A 42 -31.03 5.14 30.22
CA MET A 42 -29.90 5.07 29.28
C MET A 42 -29.63 3.63 28.78
N ILE A 43 -29.74 2.61 29.65
CA ILE A 43 -29.60 1.21 29.22
C ILE A 43 -30.72 0.85 28.23
N PHE A 44 -31.97 1.14 28.56
CA PHE A 44 -33.09 0.85 27.66
C PHE A 44 -32.96 1.60 26.33
N GLY A 45 -32.59 2.89 26.36
CA GLY A 45 -32.38 3.69 25.16
C GLY A 45 -31.26 3.14 24.27
N ALA A 46 -30.16 2.68 24.86
CA ALA A 46 -29.05 2.08 24.13
C ALA A 46 -29.49 0.81 23.38
N TRP A 47 -30.20 -0.10 24.06
CA TRP A 47 -30.68 -1.34 23.46
C TRP A 47 -31.85 -1.12 22.48
N LEU A 48 -32.67 -0.09 22.69
CA LEU A 48 -33.70 0.33 21.75
C LEU A 48 -33.08 0.84 20.44
N PHE A 49 -32.03 1.67 20.54
CA PHE A 49 -31.28 2.11 19.36
C PHE A 49 -30.69 0.91 18.61
N TRP A 50 -30.16 -0.08 19.33
CA TRP A 50 -29.60 -1.28 18.73
C TRP A 50 -30.64 -2.19 18.09
N LEU A 51 -31.84 -2.28 18.66
CA LEU A 51 -32.99 -2.94 18.04
C LEU A 51 -33.36 -2.25 16.71
N PHE A 52 -33.47 -0.92 16.72
CA PHE A 52 -33.79 -0.15 15.51
C PHE A 52 -32.70 -0.30 14.44
N LEU A 53 -31.43 -0.23 14.84
CA LEU A 53 -30.30 -0.43 13.94
C LEU A 53 -30.32 -1.84 13.35
N THR A 54 -30.54 -2.87 14.18
CA THR A 54 -30.67 -4.26 13.71
C THR A 54 -31.77 -4.36 12.66
N PHE A 55 -32.94 -3.76 12.90
CA PHE A 55 -34.05 -3.75 11.96
C PHE A 55 -33.65 -3.10 10.62
N VAL A 56 -33.03 -1.91 10.64
CA VAL A 56 -32.54 -1.23 9.44
C VAL A 56 -31.52 -2.12 8.69
N VAL A 57 -30.55 -2.68 9.40
CA VAL A 57 -29.52 -3.55 8.81
C VAL A 57 -30.13 -4.81 8.20
N THR A 58 -31.15 -5.42 8.80
CA THR A 58 -31.85 -6.57 8.21
C THR A 58 -32.43 -6.27 6.83
N PHE A 59 -32.93 -5.05 6.58
CA PHE A 59 -33.47 -4.67 5.26
C PHE A 59 -32.38 -4.32 4.25
N TYR A 60 -31.36 -3.56 4.65
CA TYR A 60 -30.37 -3.03 3.70
C TYR A 60 -29.13 -3.92 3.55
N LEU A 61 -28.78 -4.70 4.58
CA LEU A 61 -27.56 -5.51 4.69
C LEU A 61 -27.86 -6.84 5.42
N PRO A 62 -28.70 -7.73 4.85
CA PRO A 62 -29.21 -8.91 5.53
C PRO A 62 -28.10 -9.85 6.03
N ASP A 63 -26.99 -9.97 5.29
CA ASP A 63 -25.86 -10.82 5.68
C ASP A 63 -25.12 -10.27 6.92
N ALA A 64 -25.09 -8.94 7.09
CA ALA A 64 -24.48 -8.28 8.24
C ALA A 64 -25.40 -8.26 9.47
N ALA A 65 -26.70 -8.52 9.30
CA ALA A 65 -27.67 -8.47 10.40
C ALA A 65 -27.38 -9.51 11.49
N ASN A 66 -26.81 -10.65 11.11
CA ASN A 66 -26.44 -11.72 12.05
C ASN A 66 -25.52 -11.24 13.19
N THR A 67 -24.67 -10.25 12.91
CA THR A 67 -23.78 -9.63 13.90
C THR A 67 -24.55 -8.90 15.00
N PHE A 68 -25.72 -8.34 14.70
CA PHE A 68 -26.51 -7.54 15.63
C PHE A 68 -27.65 -8.32 16.29
N ILE A 69 -28.21 -9.32 15.60
CA ILE A 69 -29.33 -10.13 16.09
C ILE A 69 -28.98 -10.85 17.39
N ILE A 70 -27.83 -11.53 17.45
CA ILE A 70 -27.44 -12.34 18.62
C ILE A 70 -27.34 -11.46 19.88
N PRO A 71 -26.60 -10.34 19.87
CA PRO A 71 -26.55 -9.46 21.03
C PRO A 71 -27.92 -8.87 21.43
N VAL A 72 -28.77 -8.50 20.47
CA VAL A 72 -30.11 -7.96 20.75
C VAL A 72 -31.01 -8.98 21.42
N ILE A 73 -31.03 -10.23 20.95
CA ILE A 73 -31.82 -11.31 21.57
C ILE A 73 -31.35 -11.55 23.00
N PHE A 74 -30.03 -11.63 23.19
CA PHE A 74 -29.44 -11.87 24.49
C PHE A 74 -29.78 -10.76 25.49
N ALA A 75 -29.59 -9.49 25.09
CA ALA A 75 -29.91 -8.37 25.96
C ALA A 75 -31.41 -8.18 26.19
N SER A 76 -32.26 -8.44 25.19
CA SER A 76 -33.72 -8.41 25.38
C SER A 76 -34.16 -9.41 26.44
N SER A 77 -33.54 -10.60 26.44
CA SER A 77 -33.80 -11.63 27.45
C SER A 77 -33.35 -11.16 28.85
N LEU A 78 -32.17 -10.56 28.96
CA LEU A 78 -31.68 -9.99 30.21
C LEU A 78 -32.52 -8.80 30.69
N LEU A 79 -32.95 -7.91 29.80
CA LEU A 79 -33.83 -6.79 30.15
C LEU A 79 -35.18 -7.29 30.69
N LEU A 80 -35.74 -8.35 30.10
CA LEU A 80 -36.97 -8.99 30.60
C LEU A 80 -36.75 -9.59 31.99
N ILE A 81 -35.66 -10.33 32.21
CA ILE A 81 -35.31 -10.90 33.52
C ILE A 81 -35.08 -9.80 34.56
N SER A 82 -34.50 -8.66 34.15
CA SER A 82 -34.16 -7.54 35.03
C SER A 82 -35.37 -6.91 35.72
N ALA A 83 -36.57 -7.08 35.16
CA ALA A 83 -37.84 -6.64 35.76
C ALA A 83 -38.13 -7.33 37.11
N PHE A 84 -37.60 -8.54 37.32
CA PHE A 84 -37.76 -9.31 38.56
C PHE A 84 -36.64 -9.08 39.58
N ILE A 85 -35.64 -8.27 39.23
CA ILE A 85 -34.48 -7.98 40.06
C ILE A 85 -34.70 -6.68 40.83
N LYS A 86 -34.23 -6.65 42.08
CA LYS A 86 -34.23 -5.45 42.93
C LYS A 86 -33.53 -4.29 42.22
N GLU A 87 -34.05 -3.08 42.41
CA GLU A 87 -33.54 -1.89 41.70
C GLU A 87 -32.05 -1.65 41.93
N ASP A 88 -31.56 -1.85 43.15
CA ASP A 88 -30.15 -1.65 43.51
C ASP A 88 -29.18 -2.58 42.77
N SER A 89 -29.59 -3.82 42.48
CA SER A 89 -28.76 -4.81 41.79
C SER A 89 -29.02 -4.88 40.29
N ARG A 90 -30.06 -4.19 39.79
CA ARG A 90 -30.46 -4.21 38.38
C ARG A 90 -29.35 -3.72 37.43
N PRO A 91 -28.64 -2.60 37.69
CA PRO A 91 -27.54 -2.16 36.81
C PRO A 91 -26.38 -3.16 36.78
N ILE A 92 -26.04 -3.76 37.93
CA ILE A 92 -24.97 -4.76 38.03
C ILE A 92 -25.33 -6.00 37.22
N PHE A 93 -26.57 -6.49 37.33
CA PHE A 93 -27.04 -7.61 36.53
C PHE A 93 -26.99 -7.31 35.02
N LEU A 94 -27.38 -6.10 34.63
CA LEU A 94 -27.41 -5.69 33.22
C LEU A 94 -26.01 -5.52 32.60
N LEU A 95 -24.92 -5.53 33.38
CA LEU A 95 -23.56 -5.67 32.84
C LEU A 95 -23.40 -6.96 32.02
N LEU A 96 -24.18 -8.01 32.31
CA LEU A 96 -24.16 -9.24 31.52
C LEU A 96 -24.46 -8.98 30.03
N THR A 97 -25.22 -7.94 29.71
CA THR A 97 -25.53 -7.57 28.31
C THR A 97 -24.26 -7.26 27.49
N LEU A 98 -23.17 -6.86 28.16
CA LEU A 98 -21.88 -6.59 27.52
C LEU A 98 -21.18 -7.84 26.99
N VAL A 99 -21.47 -9.03 27.53
CA VAL A 99 -20.79 -10.29 27.18
C VAL A 99 -20.91 -10.59 25.68
N MET A 100 -22.08 -10.33 25.09
CA MET A 100 -22.30 -10.53 23.65
C MET A 100 -22.07 -9.25 22.84
N ALA A 101 -22.21 -8.07 23.45
CA ALA A 101 -22.05 -6.80 22.74
C ALA A 101 -20.59 -6.41 22.49
N LEU A 102 -19.67 -6.71 23.41
CA LEU A 102 -18.26 -6.35 23.25
C LEU A 102 -17.58 -7.11 22.09
N PRO A 103 -17.73 -8.44 21.95
CA PRO A 103 -17.14 -9.17 20.82
C PRO A 103 -17.70 -8.74 19.47
N THR A 104 -18.99 -8.39 19.40
CA THR A 104 -19.68 -8.01 18.15
C THR A 104 -19.50 -6.54 17.77
N SER A 105 -19.00 -5.70 18.68
CA SER A 105 -18.59 -4.32 18.40
C SER A 105 -17.08 -4.22 18.27
N LEU A 106 -16.35 -4.13 19.38
CA LEU A 106 -14.89 -3.99 19.41
C LEU A 106 -14.16 -5.20 18.81
N GLY A 107 -14.67 -6.43 19.02
CA GLY A 107 -14.01 -7.63 18.52
C GLY A 107 -13.92 -7.69 16.99
N LEU A 108 -14.86 -7.08 16.28
CA LEU A 108 -14.82 -6.99 14.82
C LEU A 108 -13.90 -5.90 14.30
N ILE A 109 -13.67 -4.84 15.07
CA ILE A 109 -12.81 -3.73 14.66
C ILE A 109 -11.41 -4.25 14.32
N PHE A 110 -10.84 -5.10 15.18
CA PHE A 110 -9.49 -5.63 14.99
C PHE A 110 -9.38 -6.52 13.74
N SER A 111 -10.35 -7.40 13.50
CA SER A 111 -10.33 -8.28 12.31
C SER A 111 -10.55 -7.49 11.00
N LEU A 112 -11.40 -6.47 11.02
CA LEU A 112 -11.63 -5.59 9.87
C LEU A 112 -10.38 -4.73 9.57
N GLU A 113 -9.76 -4.21 10.62
CA GLU A 113 -8.53 -3.43 10.54
C GLU A 113 -7.35 -4.26 9.99
N GLN A 114 -7.20 -5.51 10.44
CA GLN A 114 -6.17 -6.43 9.92
C GLN A 114 -6.41 -6.85 8.46
N SER A 115 -7.67 -7.05 8.06
CA SER A 115 -7.97 -7.56 6.71
C SER A 115 -7.96 -6.47 5.63
N GLN A 116 -8.34 -5.24 5.97
CA GLN A 116 -8.52 -4.14 5.00
C GLN A 116 -7.52 -2.99 5.15
N GLY A 117 -6.74 -2.95 6.25
CA GLY A 117 -5.84 -1.84 6.58
C GLY A 117 -6.59 -0.51 6.71
N TYR A 118 -5.88 0.62 6.53
CA TYR A 118 -6.48 1.95 6.72
C TYR A 118 -7.53 2.36 5.68
N LYS A 119 -7.70 1.59 4.59
CA LYS A 119 -8.65 1.94 3.50
C LYS A 119 -10.11 1.97 3.96
N LEU A 120 -10.45 1.23 5.01
CA LEU A 120 -11.82 1.14 5.55
C LEU A 120 -11.93 1.55 7.02
N VAL A 121 -10.99 2.35 7.56
CA VAL A 121 -11.08 2.81 8.95
C VAL A 121 -12.38 3.53 9.25
N GLU A 122 -12.91 4.29 8.28
CA GLU A 122 -14.20 4.98 8.45
C GLU A 122 -15.35 4.00 8.68
N ALA A 123 -15.30 2.80 8.11
CA ALA A 123 -16.30 1.75 8.34
C ALA A 123 -16.20 1.12 9.73
N LEU A 124 -15.12 1.38 10.48
CA LEU A 124 -14.96 0.95 11.87
C LEU A 124 -15.63 1.91 12.86
N LEU A 125 -15.82 3.18 12.48
CA LEU A 125 -16.38 4.22 13.36
C LEU A 125 -17.78 3.88 13.89
N PRO A 126 -18.72 3.31 13.10
CA PRO A 126 -20.01 2.88 13.63
C PRO A 126 -19.87 1.86 14.77
N PHE A 127 -18.95 0.89 14.66
CA PHE A 127 -18.73 -0.11 15.71
C PHE A 127 -18.14 0.50 16.99
N ALA A 128 -17.22 1.47 16.85
CA ALA A 128 -16.71 2.23 17.99
C ALA A 128 -17.81 3.07 18.67
N GLY A 129 -18.69 3.70 17.87
CA GLY A 129 -19.85 4.44 18.38
C GLY A 129 -20.85 3.54 19.10
N LEU A 130 -21.12 2.34 18.57
CA LEU A 130 -21.97 1.34 19.21
C LEU A 130 -21.41 0.86 20.54
N TYR A 131 -20.11 0.59 20.60
CA TYR A 131 -19.43 0.29 21.84
C TYR A 131 -19.60 1.43 22.85
N ALA A 132 -19.33 2.68 22.45
CA ALA A 132 -19.47 3.85 23.30
C ALA A 132 -20.91 4.01 23.83
N LEU A 133 -21.91 3.77 22.98
CA LEU A 133 -23.33 3.84 23.34
C LEU A 133 -23.71 2.78 24.38
N ILE A 134 -23.26 1.53 24.22
CA ILE A 134 -23.60 0.43 25.13
C ILE A 134 -22.86 0.53 26.47
N ILE A 135 -21.62 1.00 26.48
CA ILE A 135 -20.85 1.17 27.73
C ILE A 135 -21.30 2.42 28.52
N SER A 136 -21.84 3.43 27.84
CA SER A 136 -22.21 4.74 28.42
C SER A 136 -23.06 4.69 29.70
N PRO A 137 -24.10 3.84 29.84
CA PRO A 137 -24.93 3.85 31.03
C PRO A 137 -24.18 3.34 32.27
N PHE A 138 -23.17 2.50 32.08
CA PHE A 138 -22.37 1.94 33.16
C PHE A 138 -21.30 2.91 33.67
N LEU A 139 -21.05 4.00 32.94
CA LEU A 139 -20.10 5.05 33.30
C LEU A 139 -20.72 6.18 34.13
N LEU A 140 -22.04 6.15 34.36
CA LEU A 140 -22.78 7.21 35.07
C LEU A 140 -22.33 7.44 36.52
N SER A 141 -21.88 6.40 37.20
CA SER A 141 -21.43 6.45 38.60
C SER A 141 -20.02 7.02 38.77
N LEU A 142 -19.30 7.26 37.68
CA LEU A 142 -17.93 7.78 37.73
C LEU A 142 -17.91 9.27 38.07
N ASN A 143 -16.83 9.72 38.72
CA ASN A 143 -16.55 11.14 38.86
C ASN A 143 -16.13 11.74 37.51
N ILE A 144 -17.12 12.03 36.66
CA ILE A 144 -16.95 12.44 35.26
C ILE A 144 -15.97 13.61 35.10
N LYS A 145 -15.94 14.58 36.03
CA LYS A 145 -15.01 15.72 35.93
C LYS A 145 -13.55 15.25 36.01
N SER A 146 -13.25 14.41 37.00
CA SER A 146 -11.91 13.87 37.21
C SER A 146 -11.52 12.88 36.11
N THR A 147 -12.43 11.97 35.75
CA THR A 147 -12.22 10.97 34.69
C THR A 147 -11.97 11.63 33.33
N ASN A 148 -12.75 12.65 32.96
CA ASN A 148 -12.53 13.41 31.71
C ASN A 148 -11.18 14.11 31.69
N LEU A 149 -10.76 14.67 32.83
CA LEU A 149 -9.46 15.33 32.93
C LEU A 149 -8.33 14.32 32.68
N TYR A 150 -8.35 13.16 33.36
CA TYR A 150 -7.32 12.14 33.18
C TYR A 150 -7.28 11.57 31.76
N ILE A 151 -8.43 11.24 31.19
CA ILE A 151 -8.50 10.71 29.82
C ILE A 151 -8.10 11.79 28.81
N GLY A 152 -8.50 13.04 29.02
CA GLY A 152 -8.09 14.17 28.20
C GLY A 152 -6.57 14.36 28.21
N LEU A 153 -5.95 14.35 29.40
CA LEU A 153 -4.49 14.43 29.55
C LEU A 153 -3.78 13.25 28.88
N LEU A 154 -4.29 12.03 29.04
CA LEU A 154 -3.72 10.83 28.42
C LEU A 154 -3.84 10.88 26.89
N THR A 155 -4.99 11.31 26.37
CA THR A 155 -5.22 11.47 24.92
C THR A 155 -4.31 12.55 24.34
N PHE A 156 -4.18 13.69 25.03
CA PHE A 156 -3.29 14.77 24.61
C PHE A 156 -1.82 14.33 24.64
N SER A 157 -1.41 13.60 25.67
CA SER A 157 -0.05 13.05 25.77
C SER A 157 0.21 12.06 24.63
N ALA A 158 -0.74 11.18 24.33
CA ALA A 158 -0.65 10.26 23.21
C ALA A 158 -0.62 10.97 21.85
N LEU A 159 -1.34 12.09 21.70
CA LEU A 159 -1.30 12.95 20.51
C LEU A 159 0.09 13.55 20.31
N MET A 160 0.64 14.14 21.37
CA MET A 160 1.97 14.74 21.34
C MET A 160 3.00 13.67 20.99
N ILE A 161 2.98 12.53 21.69
CA ILE A 161 3.93 11.45 21.44
C ILE A 161 3.78 10.91 20.02
N GLY A 162 2.56 10.62 19.57
CA GLY A 162 2.27 10.14 18.21
C GLY A 162 2.78 11.09 17.12
N SER A 163 2.67 12.41 17.36
CA SER A 163 3.12 13.43 16.41
C SER A 163 4.64 13.54 16.29
N TYR A 164 5.39 13.12 17.32
CA TYR A 164 6.86 13.14 17.33
C TYR A 164 7.49 11.76 17.10
N THR A 165 6.72 10.67 17.20
CA THR A 165 7.22 9.33 16.89
C THR A 165 7.39 9.13 15.39
N ASN A 166 8.53 8.57 14.99
CA ASN A 166 8.74 8.18 13.59
C ASN A 166 7.69 7.12 13.19
N LEU A 167 7.11 7.29 12.01
CA LEU A 167 6.17 6.34 11.43
C LEU A 167 6.83 5.00 11.10
N TYR A 168 8.14 4.96 10.88
CA TYR A 168 8.84 3.75 10.47
C TYR A 168 9.80 3.25 11.56
N THR A 169 9.96 1.93 11.62
CA THR A 169 10.90 1.23 12.50
C THR A 169 11.61 0.14 11.71
N GLU A 170 12.64 -0.49 12.25
CA GLU A 170 13.32 -1.62 11.58
C GLU A 170 12.37 -2.80 11.29
N ASN A 171 11.37 -3.01 12.16
CA ASN A 171 10.35 -4.04 11.99
C ASN A 171 9.23 -3.62 11.01
N ARG A 172 9.08 -2.31 10.78
CA ARG A 172 8.13 -1.72 9.82
C ARG A 172 8.80 -0.59 9.03
N PRO A 173 9.72 -0.95 8.13
CA PRO A 173 10.52 0.03 7.43
C PRO A 173 9.72 0.74 6.34
N GLN A 174 10.14 1.96 5.98
CA GLN A 174 9.66 2.62 4.79
C GLN A 174 10.15 1.85 3.56
N HIS A 175 9.21 1.59 2.67
CA HIS A 175 9.40 0.92 1.41
C HIS A 175 10.04 1.86 0.39
N VAL A 176 11.32 1.63 0.07
CA VAL A 176 12.09 2.45 -0.87
C VAL A 176 12.98 1.55 -1.74
N ASN A 177 12.81 1.64 -3.05
CA ASN A 177 13.69 0.99 -4.03
C ASN A 177 14.63 2.02 -4.67
N ILE A 178 15.89 1.64 -4.87
CA ILE A 178 16.87 2.42 -5.63
C ILE A 178 16.85 1.93 -7.08
N TYR A 179 16.51 2.83 -8.00
CA TYR A 179 16.62 2.59 -9.44
C TYR A 179 17.74 3.43 -10.04
N PHE A 180 18.73 2.77 -10.60
CA PHE A 180 19.77 3.40 -11.39
C PHE A 180 19.44 3.23 -12.88
N TYR A 181 19.36 4.34 -13.60
CA TYR A 181 19.16 4.38 -15.05
C TYR A 181 20.40 4.95 -15.69
N GLU A 182 20.91 4.29 -16.74
CA GLU A 182 22.00 4.81 -17.55
C GLU A 182 21.69 4.60 -19.02
N ASP A 183 21.65 5.72 -19.74
CA ASP A 183 21.55 5.74 -21.19
C ASP A 183 22.97 5.74 -21.77
N LEU A 184 23.34 4.63 -22.38
CA LEU A 184 24.70 4.38 -22.89
C LEU A 184 25.01 5.14 -24.17
N ASP A 185 24.01 5.68 -24.86
CA ASP A 185 24.20 6.45 -26.09
C ASP A 185 24.42 7.94 -25.78
N SER A 186 23.79 8.45 -24.74
CA SER A 186 23.92 9.86 -24.29
C SER A 186 24.86 10.07 -23.10
N ASP A 187 25.37 8.98 -22.50
CA ASP A 187 26.20 8.98 -21.29
C ASP A 187 25.54 9.73 -20.12
N GLN A 188 24.21 9.66 -20.05
CA GLN A 188 23.42 10.26 -18.97
C GLN A 188 22.97 9.19 -17.99
N SER A 189 23.21 9.45 -16.70
CA SER A 189 22.85 8.54 -15.62
C SER A 189 22.03 9.24 -14.55
N TYR A 190 21.05 8.53 -14.02
CA TYR A 190 20.11 9.00 -13.01
C TYR A 190 19.91 7.96 -11.92
N VAL A 191 19.69 8.42 -10.71
CA VAL A 191 19.20 7.59 -9.60
C VAL A 191 17.82 8.07 -9.23
N GLN A 192 16.89 7.14 -9.05
CA GLN A 192 15.56 7.37 -8.55
C GLN A 192 15.34 6.60 -7.25
N LEU A 193 14.76 7.26 -6.25
CA LEU A 193 14.26 6.66 -5.03
C LEU A 193 12.76 6.46 -5.15
N SER A 194 12.35 5.24 -5.49
CA SER A 194 10.95 4.90 -5.69
C SER A 194 10.31 4.52 -4.35
N SER A 195 9.43 5.38 -3.86
CA SER A 195 8.55 5.10 -2.72
C SER A 195 7.10 5.50 -3.05
N GLN A 196 6.14 4.83 -2.41
CA GLN A 196 4.72 5.22 -2.47
C GLN A 196 4.41 6.37 -1.51
N GLU A 197 5.28 6.60 -0.54
CA GLU A 197 5.13 7.60 0.51
C GLU A 197 6.20 8.69 0.37
N PRO A 198 5.98 9.89 0.92
CA PRO A 198 7.02 10.92 0.96
C PRO A 198 8.28 10.39 1.63
N LEU A 199 9.43 10.60 0.98
CA LEU A 199 10.72 10.18 1.53
C LEU A 199 11.05 10.99 2.77
N ILE A 200 11.67 10.34 3.74
CA ILE A 200 12.18 10.97 4.96
C ILE A 200 13.71 10.94 4.99
N GLU A 201 14.30 11.70 5.90
CA GLU A 201 15.75 11.66 6.12
C GLU A 201 16.23 10.27 6.58
N PRO A 202 17.44 9.84 6.17
CA PRO A 202 18.45 10.60 5.42
C PRO A 202 18.30 10.51 3.90
N LEU A 203 17.40 9.65 3.38
CA LEU A 203 17.26 9.40 1.95
C LEU A 203 16.76 10.62 1.17
N LEU A 204 15.96 11.47 1.81
CA LEU A 204 15.49 12.72 1.24
C LEU A 204 16.66 13.64 0.81
N SER A 205 17.73 13.70 1.60
CA SER A 205 18.92 14.53 1.29
C SER A 205 19.65 14.16 0.00
N TYR A 206 19.43 12.97 -0.56
CA TYR A 206 20.03 12.54 -1.82
C TYR A 206 19.30 13.08 -3.06
N ILE A 207 18.12 13.69 -2.88
CA ILE A 207 17.31 14.25 -3.95
C ILE A 207 17.58 15.75 -4.03
N ASN A 208 18.08 16.18 -5.18
CA ASN A 208 18.40 17.59 -5.43
C ASN A 208 17.37 18.28 -6.33
N GLU A 209 16.40 17.54 -6.87
CA GLU A 209 15.52 18.01 -7.94
C GLU A 209 14.05 17.83 -7.55
N GLU A 210 13.32 18.94 -7.45
CA GLU A 210 11.90 18.94 -7.07
C GLU A 210 10.96 18.65 -8.25
N LYS A 211 11.44 18.81 -9.49
CA LYS A 211 10.60 18.66 -10.69
C LYS A 211 10.67 17.24 -11.24
N ALA A 212 9.50 16.66 -11.50
CA ALA A 212 9.38 15.36 -12.15
C ALA A 212 10.02 15.38 -13.56
N LYS A 213 10.71 14.31 -13.93
CA LYS A 213 11.45 14.21 -15.20
C LYS A 213 11.37 12.82 -15.83
N ALA A 214 11.39 12.77 -17.15
CA ALA A 214 11.67 11.56 -17.92
C ALA A 214 13.13 11.10 -17.72
N LEU A 215 13.34 9.97 -17.06
CA LEU A 215 14.67 9.42 -16.78
C LEU A 215 15.21 8.47 -17.86
N VAL A 216 14.34 8.05 -18.79
CA VAL A 216 14.69 7.14 -19.88
C VAL A 216 14.19 7.71 -21.22
N PRO A 217 14.90 7.46 -22.33
CA PRO A 217 14.66 8.14 -23.61
C PRO A 217 13.31 7.82 -24.27
N PHE A 218 12.65 6.74 -23.86
CA PHE A 218 11.39 6.26 -24.44
C PHE A 218 10.16 6.44 -23.52
N SER A 219 10.33 7.11 -22.37
CA SER A 219 9.24 7.25 -21.37
C SER A 219 8.08 8.14 -21.82
N GLY A 220 8.26 8.97 -22.86
CA GLY A 220 7.24 9.88 -23.35
C GLY A 220 6.81 10.87 -22.27
N GLU A 221 5.52 10.85 -21.91
CA GLU A 221 4.93 11.69 -20.85
C GLU A 221 5.09 11.10 -19.43
N TYR A 222 5.69 9.91 -19.29
CA TYR A 222 5.89 9.29 -17.98
C TYR A 222 7.06 9.97 -17.25
N LEU A 223 6.74 10.73 -16.21
CA LEU A 223 7.71 11.45 -15.39
C LEU A 223 7.95 10.73 -14.06
N SER A 224 9.21 10.65 -13.65
CA SER A 224 9.62 10.15 -12.35
C SER A 224 9.85 11.31 -11.39
N GLU A 225 9.39 11.14 -10.16
CA GLU A 225 9.73 11.97 -9.00
C GLU A 225 10.90 11.35 -8.21
N ASN A 226 11.44 12.10 -7.23
CA ASN A 226 12.48 11.63 -6.32
C ASN A 226 13.74 11.12 -7.02
N TRP A 227 14.32 11.95 -7.88
CA TRP A 227 15.46 11.58 -8.70
C TRP A 227 16.63 12.57 -8.57
N THR A 228 17.83 12.12 -8.90
CA THR A 228 19.03 12.95 -8.98
C THR A 228 19.93 12.48 -10.12
N LYS A 229 20.80 13.37 -10.61
CA LYS A 229 21.83 13.00 -11.58
C LYS A 229 22.89 12.13 -10.89
N SER A 230 23.45 11.18 -11.63
CA SER A 230 24.45 10.25 -11.12
C SER A 230 25.64 10.16 -12.05
N ALA A 231 26.77 9.67 -11.51
CA ALA A 231 27.91 9.31 -12.33
C ALA A 231 27.61 8.08 -13.19
N SER A 232 28.29 7.96 -14.35
CA SER A 232 28.27 6.74 -15.16
C SER A 232 28.78 5.54 -14.37
N SER A 233 28.17 4.37 -14.58
CA SER A 233 28.64 3.12 -13.98
C SER A 233 29.92 2.58 -14.64
N LYS A 234 30.25 3.06 -15.85
CA LYS A 234 31.30 2.54 -16.73
C LYS A 234 31.13 1.06 -17.11
N TRP A 235 29.95 0.48 -16.88
CA TRP A 235 29.67 -0.89 -17.25
C TRP A 235 29.48 -1.05 -18.76
N LYS A 236 29.86 -2.23 -19.26
CA LYS A 236 29.54 -2.61 -20.64
C LYS A 236 28.07 -2.95 -20.72
N GLY A 237 27.33 -2.22 -21.55
CA GLY A 237 25.92 -2.50 -21.85
C GLY A 237 25.67 -3.84 -22.52
N PRO A 238 24.39 -4.17 -22.78
CA PRO A 238 24.03 -5.39 -23.52
C PRO A 238 24.60 -5.38 -24.95
N SER A 239 24.94 -6.57 -25.44
CA SER A 239 25.39 -6.79 -26.82
C SER A 239 24.31 -7.47 -27.65
N ILE A 240 24.35 -7.15 -28.94
CA ILE A 240 23.49 -7.70 -29.98
C ILE A 240 24.36 -8.14 -31.14
N GLU A 241 24.23 -9.41 -31.54
CA GLU A 241 24.72 -9.89 -32.82
C GLU A 241 23.51 -10.11 -33.73
N LYS A 242 23.44 -9.30 -34.80
CA LYS A 242 22.41 -9.45 -35.82
C LYS A 242 22.84 -10.52 -36.82
N ARG A 243 22.07 -11.59 -36.94
CA ARG A 243 22.25 -12.61 -37.98
C ARG A 243 21.12 -12.49 -39.00
N ILE A 244 21.50 -11.95 -40.15
CA ILE A 244 20.89 -11.88 -41.49
C ILE A 244 19.43 -12.37 -41.66
N GLN A 245 18.69 -11.53 -42.39
CA GLN A 245 17.34 -11.68 -42.96
C GLN A 245 17.06 -13.06 -43.57
N ILE A 246 16.01 -13.74 -43.12
CA ILE A 246 15.62 -15.06 -43.63
C ILE A 246 14.39 -14.94 -44.53
N GLY A 247 14.58 -14.95 -45.85
CA GLY A 247 13.51 -15.15 -46.84
C GLY A 247 12.68 -13.92 -47.23
N VAL A 248 11.54 -14.17 -47.89
CA VAL A 248 10.59 -13.17 -48.45
C VAL A 248 9.85 -12.40 -47.34
N ASN A 249 9.75 -13.00 -46.15
CA ASN A 249 9.29 -12.34 -44.94
C ASN A 249 10.51 -11.69 -44.26
N LYS A 250 10.41 -10.42 -43.87
CA LYS A 250 11.50 -9.69 -43.18
C LYS A 250 11.69 -10.20 -41.75
N SER A 251 12.18 -11.43 -41.63
CA SER A 251 12.49 -12.07 -40.35
C SER A 251 13.95 -11.78 -39.98
N VAL A 252 14.17 -11.22 -38.79
CA VAL A 252 15.50 -10.86 -38.29
C VAL A 252 15.84 -11.73 -37.09
N LYS A 253 16.93 -12.50 -37.18
CA LYS A 253 17.45 -13.27 -36.06
C LYS A 253 18.45 -12.45 -35.26
N LEU A 254 18.18 -12.31 -33.96
CA LEU A 254 18.97 -11.56 -33.01
C LEU A 254 19.55 -12.53 -32.00
N LYS A 255 20.85 -12.41 -31.74
CA LYS A 255 21.47 -13.00 -30.55
C LYS A 255 21.76 -11.89 -29.56
N LEU A 256 21.19 -12.04 -28.37
CA LEU A 256 21.24 -11.05 -27.30
C LEU A 256 22.04 -11.61 -26.13
N LYS A 257 22.87 -10.76 -25.51
CA LYS A 257 23.65 -11.12 -24.32
C LYS A 257 23.82 -9.90 -23.41
N SER A 258 23.68 -10.10 -22.10
CA SER A 258 24.13 -9.12 -21.11
C SER A 258 25.62 -9.32 -20.82
N ASN A 259 26.42 -8.27 -20.99
CA ASN A 259 27.87 -8.31 -20.74
C ASN A 259 28.23 -8.28 -19.25
N ARG A 260 27.27 -7.92 -18.38
CA ARG A 260 27.42 -7.88 -16.92
C ARG A 260 26.59 -8.94 -16.19
N SER A 261 26.12 -9.95 -16.92
CA SER A 261 25.37 -11.07 -16.35
C SER A 261 24.06 -10.65 -15.69
N ALA A 262 23.38 -9.65 -16.25
CA ALA A 262 22.10 -9.18 -15.75
C ALA A 262 21.05 -10.31 -15.75
N SER A 263 20.13 -10.27 -14.78
CA SER A 263 19.09 -11.30 -14.62
C SER A 263 18.02 -11.25 -15.70
N ARG A 264 17.87 -10.08 -16.34
CA ARG A 264 16.86 -9.80 -17.34
C ARG A 264 17.43 -8.95 -18.47
N MET A 265 16.97 -9.24 -19.68
CA MET A 265 17.03 -8.31 -20.80
C MET A 265 15.63 -7.96 -21.27
N VAL A 266 15.48 -6.74 -21.78
CA VAL A 266 14.22 -6.25 -22.30
C VAL A 266 14.49 -5.64 -23.67
N LEU A 267 13.77 -6.13 -24.68
CA LEU A 267 13.76 -5.53 -26.01
C LEU A 267 12.47 -4.75 -26.18
N LEU A 268 12.61 -3.44 -26.44
CA LEU A 268 11.52 -2.51 -26.68
C LEU A 268 11.47 -2.12 -28.15
N LEU A 269 10.36 -2.43 -28.81
CA LEU A 269 10.11 -2.00 -30.19
C LEU A 269 8.92 -1.04 -30.21
N PRO A 270 9.03 0.12 -30.86
CA PRO A 270 7.92 1.07 -30.90
C PRO A 270 6.75 0.52 -31.72
N LYS A 271 5.53 1.01 -31.48
CA LYS A 271 4.31 0.56 -32.19
C LYS A 271 4.45 0.58 -33.72
N ASP A 272 5.15 1.59 -34.24
CA ASP A 272 5.39 1.79 -35.68
C ASP A 272 6.49 0.89 -36.26
N SER A 273 7.12 0.03 -35.45
CA SER A 273 8.07 -1.00 -35.92
C SER A 273 7.45 -2.02 -36.87
N GLY A 274 6.13 -2.23 -36.81
CA GLY A 274 5.43 -3.23 -37.62
C GLY A 274 5.75 -4.68 -37.22
N LEU A 275 6.12 -4.93 -35.96
CA LEU A 275 6.30 -6.28 -35.44
C LEU A 275 4.98 -7.05 -35.48
N LYS A 276 4.99 -8.22 -36.15
CA LYS A 276 3.81 -9.10 -36.29
C LYS A 276 3.86 -10.28 -35.33
N SER A 277 5.01 -10.93 -35.21
CA SER A 277 5.24 -12.02 -34.28
C SER A 277 6.73 -12.14 -33.95
N PHE A 278 7.06 -12.89 -32.90
CA PHE A 278 8.45 -13.27 -32.62
C PHE A 278 8.55 -14.72 -32.15
N TYR A 279 9.69 -15.34 -32.44
CA TYR A 279 10.04 -16.67 -31.97
C TYR A 279 11.06 -16.61 -30.84
N LEU A 280 10.78 -17.36 -29.78
CA LEU A 280 11.74 -17.70 -28.73
C LEU A 280 11.98 -19.22 -28.79
N GLY A 281 13.10 -19.62 -29.41
CA GLY A 281 13.28 -21.02 -29.81
C GLY A 281 12.25 -21.43 -30.86
N SER A 282 11.43 -22.44 -30.57
CA SER A 282 10.35 -22.90 -31.45
C SER A 282 8.98 -22.28 -31.17
N LEU A 283 8.84 -21.49 -30.10
CA LEU A 283 7.57 -20.90 -29.70
C LEU A 283 7.34 -19.58 -30.44
N GLU A 284 6.27 -19.50 -31.23
CA GLU A 284 5.76 -18.25 -31.80
C GLU A 284 4.90 -17.50 -30.79
N VAL A 285 5.09 -16.19 -30.68
CA VAL A 285 4.37 -15.32 -29.75
C VAL A 285 3.87 -14.08 -30.49
N GLU A 286 2.61 -13.73 -30.25
CA GLU A 286 2.00 -12.49 -30.71
C GLU A 286 2.43 -11.32 -29.80
N PRO A 287 2.89 -10.18 -30.36
CA PRO A 287 3.42 -9.08 -29.59
C PRO A 287 2.27 -8.25 -28.97
N ILE A 288 2.34 -8.04 -27.66
CA ILE A 288 1.35 -7.23 -26.94
C ILE A 288 1.88 -5.80 -26.81
N LEU A 289 1.11 -4.84 -27.28
CA LEU A 289 1.42 -3.42 -27.13
C LEU A 289 1.12 -2.97 -25.70
N SER A 290 2.08 -2.33 -25.04
CA SER A 290 1.86 -1.75 -23.72
C SER A 290 1.02 -0.47 -23.83
N SER A 291 -0.08 -0.41 -23.08
CA SER A 291 -1.02 0.72 -23.06
C SER A 291 -0.83 1.67 -21.88
N TRP A 292 0.03 1.33 -20.92
CA TRP A 292 0.20 2.07 -19.67
C TRP A 292 1.64 2.06 -19.15
N GLY A 293 1.94 2.99 -18.25
CA GLY A 293 3.23 3.10 -17.56
C GLY A 293 4.41 3.49 -18.46
N LEU A 294 5.63 3.14 -18.00
CA LEU A 294 6.92 3.50 -18.61
C LEU A 294 7.06 3.07 -20.09
N TYR A 295 6.37 1.99 -20.48
CA TYR A 295 6.50 1.38 -21.81
C TYR A 295 5.33 1.68 -22.74
N LYS A 296 4.46 2.62 -22.39
CA LYS A 296 3.29 2.98 -23.21
C LYS A 296 3.71 3.26 -24.67
N GLY A 297 3.09 2.57 -25.61
CA GLY A 297 3.39 2.72 -27.05
C GLY A 297 4.49 1.78 -27.58
N TYR A 298 5.01 0.86 -26.77
CA TYR A 298 6.02 -0.12 -27.17
C TYR A 298 5.51 -1.55 -27.04
N TYR A 299 5.97 -2.41 -27.95
CA TYR A 299 5.99 -3.87 -27.77
C TYR A 299 7.16 -4.21 -26.86
N VAL A 300 6.88 -4.94 -25.77
CA VAL A 300 7.88 -5.24 -24.73
C VAL A 300 8.15 -6.73 -24.68
N ILE A 301 9.35 -7.15 -25.07
CA ILE A 301 9.78 -8.54 -24.99
C ILE A 301 10.69 -8.70 -23.78
N TYR A 302 10.19 -9.41 -22.76
CA TYR A 302 10.94 -9.72 -21.55
C TYR A 302 11.65 -11.06 -21.67
N LEU A 303 12.96 -11.03 -21.50
CA LEU A 303 13.78 -12.22 -21.37
C LEU A 303 14.27 -12.29 -19.92
N ASN A 304 13.83 -13.31 -19.17
CA ASN A 304 14.17 -13.48 -17.76
C ASN A 304 15.09 -14.69 -17.55
N GLY A 305 15.93 -14.65 -16.52
CA GLY A 305 16.79 -15.78 -16.13
C GLY A 305 17.98 -15.99 -17.07
N ILE A 306 18.46 -14.94 -17.74
CA ILE A 306 19.48 -15.05 -18.80
C ILE A 306 20.91 -15.09 -18.26
N TYR A 307 21.14 -15.04 -16.94
CA TYR A 307 22.47 -14.99 -16.32
C TYR A 307 23.56 -15.75 -17.09
N ASN A 308 24.57 -15.03 -17.61
CA ASN A 308 25.69 -15.57 -18.41
C ASN A 308 25.33 -16.33 -19.71
N LYS A 309 24.06 -16.38 -20.10
CA LYS A 309 23.57 -17.06 -21.31
C LYS A 309 23.38 -16.07 -22.45
N GLU A 310 23.55 -16.59 -23.65
CA GLU A 310 23.11 -15.94 -24.87
C GLU A 310 21.68 -16.39 -25.18
N THR A 311 20.83 -15.47 -25.63
CA THR A 311 19.45 -15.78 -26.04
C THR A 311 19.24 -15.42 -27.49
N GLU A 312 18.63 -16.33 -28.24
CA GLU A 312 18.28 -16.11 -29.63
C GLU A 312 16.79 -15.79 -29.76
N LEU A 313 16.50 -14.71 -30.49
CA LEU A 313 15.15 -14.27 -30.85
C LEU A 313 15.04 -14.14 -32.36
N THR A 314 13.92 -14.54 -32.95
CA THR A 314 13.62 -14.23 -34.35
C THR A 314 12.41 -13.32 -34.41
N LEU A 315 12.55 -12.12 -34.96
CA LEU A 315 11.49 -11.13 -35.05
C LEU A 315 10.92 -11.09 -36.46
N ASN A 316 9.59 -11.10 -36.60
CA ASN A 316 8.92 -11.04 -37.90
C ASN A 316 8.26 -9.67 -38.06
N PHE A 317 8.75 -8.88 -39.02
CA PHE A 317 8.24 -7.55 -39.33
C PHE A 317 7.35 -7.53 -40.56
N ASP A 318 6.56 -6.47 -40.68
CA ASP A 318 5.82 -6.17 -41.90
C ASP A 318 6.80 -5.92 -43.08
N PRO A 319 6.55 -6.46 -44.29
CA PRO A 319 7.50 -6.37 -45.42
C PRO A 319 7.83 -4.94 -45.84
N ASN A 320 7.01 -3.95 -45.47
CA ASN A 320 7.19 -2.56 -45.85
C ASN A 320 8.18 -1.77 -44.96
N LYS A 321 8.71 -2.37 -43.87
CA LYS A 321 9.65 -1.71 -42.95
C LYS A 321 11.09 -2.09 -43.25
N SER A 322 11.99 -1.11 -43.47
CA SER A 322 13.39 -1.36 -43.87
C SER A 322 14.36 -1.43 -42.69
N GLU A 323 14.11 -0.65 -41.64
CA GLU A 323 14.97 -0.54 -40.45
C GLU A 323 14.11 -0.13 -39.26
N VAL A 324 14.36 -0.74 -38.10
CA VAL A 324 13.61 -0.44 -36.87
C VAL A 324 14.57 0.04 -35.79
N SER A 325 14.38 1.28 -35.34
CA SER A 325 15.02 1.78 -34.12
C SER A 325 14.33 1.19 -32.89
N ALA A 326 15.08 0.46 -32.08
CA ALA A 326 14.61 -0.19 -30.85
C ALA A 326 15.51 0.14 -29.66
N TYR A 327 15.08 -0.23 -28.45
CA TYR A 327 15.92 -0.14 -27.26
C TYR A 327 16.15 -1.54 -26.68
N LEU A 328 17.42 -1.85 -26.41
CA LEU A 328 17.82 -3.03 -25.69
C LEU A 328 18.28 -2.60 -24.29
N MET A 329 17.68 -3.22 -23.29
CA MET A 329 18.02 -2.96 -21.90
C MET A 329 18.49 -4.24 -21.23
N ASP A 330 19.42 -4.10 -20.29
CA ASP A 330 19.68 -5.14 -19.30
C ASP A 330 19.41 -4.62 -17.89
N ILE A 331 18.85 -5.49 -17.04
CA ILE A 331 18.37 -5.14 -15.71
C ILE A 331 18.97 -6.12 -14.71
N SER A 332 19.68 -5.59 -13.72
CA SER A 332 20.31 -6.35 -12.64
C SER A 332 19.93 -5.77 -11.29
N THR A 333 19.96 -6.59 -10.25
CA THR A 333 19.81 -6.15 -8.86
C THR A 333 21.11 -5.57 -8.28
N LYS A 334 22.23 -5.72 -8.98
CA LYS A 334 23.51 -5.12 -8.58
C LYS A 334 23.53 -3.64 -8.94
N LEU A 335 23.72 -2.77 -7.95
CA LEU A 335 23.91 -1.33 -8.12
C LEU A 335 25.39 -0.97 -8.39
N PRO A 336 25.67 0.18 -9.03
CA PRO A 336 27.01 0.71 -9.17
C PRO A 336 27.68 1.04 -7.82
N LEU A 337 29.00 0.87 -7.73
CA LEU A 337 29.76 1.05 -6.48
C LEU A 337 29.68 2.47 -5.92
N HIS A 338 29.51 3.48 -6.78
CA HIS A 338 29.38 4.87 -6.31
C HIS A 338 28.05 5.13 -5.59
N LEU A 339 27.13 4.16 -5.56
CA LEU A 339 25.89 4.22 -4.78
C LEU A 339 25.96 3.45 -3.45
N ASP A 340 27.13 2.93 -3.08
CA ASP A 340 27.29 2.12 -1.85
C ASP A 340 26.86 2.90 -0.59
N ASP A 341 27.12 4.21 -0.53
CA ASP A 341 26.72 5.04 0.61
C ASP A 341 25.20 5.24 0.67
N LEU A 342 24.56 5.52 -0.46
CA LEU A 342 23.10 5.55 -0.55
C LEU A 342 22.49 4.20 -0.15
N TYR A 343 23.08 3.10 -0.58
CA TYR A 343 22.63 1.76 -0.22
C TYR A 343 22.76 1.47 1.27
N LYS A 344 23.84 1.94 1.93
CA LYS A 344 24.02 1.85 3.38
C LYS A 344 23.03 2.73 4.14
N GLU A 345 22.78 3.95 3.67
CA GLU A 345 21.80 4.86 4.27
C GLU A 345 20.35 4.34 4.12
N ARG A 346 20.08 3.52 3.09
CA ARG A 346 18.81 2.78 2.92
C ARG A 346 18.67 1.57 3.86
N SER A 347 19.47 1.48 4.92
CA SER A 347 19.36 0.43 5.95
C SER A 347 18.57 0.91 7.17
N GLY A 348 18.34 0.01 8.13
CA GLY A 348 17.58 0.32 9.35
C GLY A 348 16.08 0.47 9.07
N ILE A 349 15.58 1.71 9.08
CA ILE A 349 14.15 2.01 8.92
C ILE A 349 13.68 2.06 7.46
N PHE A 350 14.53 1.66 6.49
CA PHE A 350 14.18 1.57 5.07
C PHE A 350 14.41 0.15 4.54
N SER A 351 13.57 -0.30 3.62
CA SER A 351 13.65 -1.66 3.07
C SER A 351 13.24 -1.69 1.59
N PRO A 352 13.88 -2.53 0.76
CA PRO A 352 13.49 -2.66 -0.63
C PRO A 352 12.28 -3.60 -0.72
N VAL A 353 11.51 -3.47 -1.79
CA VAL A 353 10.20 -4.11 -1.94
C VAL A 353 10.04 -4.69 -3.34
N HIS A 354 9.28 -5.79 -3.42
CA HIS A 354 9.02 -6.53 -4.65
C HIS A 354 10.31 -7.00 -5.34
N ARG A 355 10.70 -6.36 -6.44
CA ARG A 355 11.92 -6.69 -7.19
C ARG A 355 13.18 -6.01 -6.62
N GLY A 356 13.01 -5.20 -5.59
CA GLY A 356 14.06 -4.45 -4.92
C GLY A 356 14.77 -3.46 -5.83
N ASP A 357 16.01 -3.18 -5.48
CA ASP A 357 16.89 -2.26 -6.18
C ASP A 357 17.23 -2.79 -7.58
N GLN A 358 17.31 -1.89 -8.57
CA GLN A 358 17.64 -2.25 -9.94
C GLN A 358 18.57 -1.24 -10.60
N ALA A 359 19.56 -1.76 -11.33
CA ALA A 359 20.33 -0.99 -12.28
C ALA A 359 19.93 -1.40 -13.70
N ILE A 360 19.59 -0.40 -14.51
CA ILE A 360 19.03 -0.52 -15.85
C ILE A 360 19.97 0.20 -16.81
N LEU A 361 20.65 -0.57 -17.66
CA LEU A 361 21.46 -0.01 -18.75
C LEU A 361 20.64 -0.04 -20.02
N ILE A 362 20.59 1.09 -20.71
CA ILE A 362 19.74 1.31 -21.89
C ILE A 362 20.65 1.58 -23.08
N LYS A 363 20.40 0.87 -24.17
CA LYS A 363 21.10 1.07 -25.44
C LYS A 363 20.11 1.09 -26.59
N LYS A 364 20.20 2.12 -27.43
CA LYS A 364 19.51 2.20 -28.70
C LYS A 364 20.18 1.25 -29.69
N ILE A 365 19.37 0.50 -30.41
CA ILE A 365 19.81 -0.47 -31.42
C ILE A 365 19.03 -0.26 -32.71
N SER A 366 19.65 -0.66 -33.81
CA SER A 366 18.99 -0.75 -35.12
C SER A 366 18.82 -2.22 -35.50
N ILE A 367 17.61 -2.57 -35.91
CA ILE A 367 17.20 -3.94 -36.30
C ILE A 367 16.82 -3.95 -37.77
#